data_AF-A0A8H6NKW8-F1
#
_entry.id   AF-A0A8H6NKW8-F1
#
_cell.length_a   1.000
_cell.length_b   1.000
_cell.length_c   1.000
_cell.angle_alpha   90.00
_cell.angle_beta   90.00
_cell.angle_gamma   90.00
#
_symmetry.space_group_name_H-M   'P 1'
#
loop_
_entity.id
_entity.type
_entity.pdbx_description
1 polymer ?
#
loop_
_entity_poly.entity_id
_entity_poly.type
_entity_poly.pdbx_seq_one_letter_code
_entity_poly.pdbx_strand_id
1 'polypeptide(L)'
;MTIKFISNHARSSLDQRPNIVLVYAGTNDMNPNLDIAREGNDPKAAAERLGKLIDQIIDCCSDAVVLVAMITNTLDDGQQENTVPYQGYIPGIVASRQAMGKRVIAVDFTTFPTQLLRDGIHPTNEGYRHFGDYWYDFITQIPSDWIQRPVGGNTGGSSVRETCSTEDVSWLRRVVRAVFGKAC
;
A
#
# COMPACT_ATOMS: atom_id res chain seq x y z
N MET A 1 -1.52 -10.79 9.92
CA MET A 1 -0.52 -11.67 9.28
C MET A 1 0.84 -10.98 9.34
N THR A 2 1.95 -11.71 9.52
CA THR A 2 3.30 -11.12 9.48
C THR A 2 3.78 -10.96 8.04
N ILE A 3 4.81 -10.13 7.82
CA ILE A 3 5.42 -9.90 6.50
C ILE A 3 5.90 -11.22 5.89
N LYS A 4 6.54 -12.08 6.68
CA LYS A 4 7.04 -13.38 6.21
C LYS A 4 5.90 -14.28 5.76
N PHE A 5 4.78 -14.29 6.48
CA PHE A 5 3.59 -15.01 6.05
C PHE A 5 3.10 -14.48 4.69
N ILE A 6 3.02 -13.16 4.51
CA ILE A 6 2.60 -12.55 3.23
C ILE A 6 3.54 -12.97 2.10
N SER A 7 4.86 -12.85 2.26
CA SER A 7 5.85 -13.25 1.25
C SER A 7 5.70 -14.70 0.80
N ASN A 8 5.43 -15.61 1.74
CA ASN A 8 5.27 -17.03 1.43
C ASN A 8 3.99 -17.35 0.65
N HIS A 9 2.97 -16.47 0.68
CA HIS A 9 1.66 -16.72 0.07
C HIS A 9 1.32 -15.76 -1.09
N ALA A 10 2.13 -14.73 -1.32
CA ALA A 10 1.88 -13.71 -2.34
C ALA A 10 1.92 -14.26 -3.78
N ARG A 11 2.52 -15.42 -4.01
CA ARG A 11 2.80 -15.93 -5.37
C ARG A 11 1.56 -16.03 -6.25
N SER A 12 0.48 -16.58 -5.72
CA SER A 12 -0.79 -16.74 -6.46
C SER A 12 -1.39 -15.41 -6.92
N SER A 13 -1.22 -14.34 -6.13
CA SER A 13 -1.64 -12.99 -6.50
C SER A 13 -0.71 -12.38 -7.54
N LEU A 14 0.61 -12.60 -7.41
CA LEU A 14 1.60 -12.05 -8.33
C LEU A 14 1.57 -12.71 -9.71
N ASP A 15 1.22 -14.00 -9.79
CA ASP A 15 1.05 -14.70 -11.08
C ASP A 15 -0.12 -14.13 -11.91
N GLN A 16 -1.05 -13.39 -11.30
CA GLN A 16 -2.12 -12.66 -12.00
C GLN A 16 -1.63 -11.36 -12.68
N ARG A 17 -0.35 -10.99 -12.49
CA ARG A 17 0.29 -9.83 -13.12
C ARG A 17 -0.47 -8.51 -12.91
N PRO A 18 -0.67 -8.10 -11.64
CA PRO A 18 -1.24 -6.78 -11.34
C PRO A 18 -0.36 -5.67 -11.91
N ASN A 19 -0.97 -4.56 -12.34
CA ASN A 19 -0.27 -3.34 -12.74
C ASN A 19 -0.03 -2.36 -11.56
N ILE A 20 -0.77 -2.53 -10.47
CA ILE A 20 -0.61 -1.79 -9.21
C ILE A 20 -0.66 -2.79 -8.05
N VAL A 21 0.30 -2.70 -7.13
CA VAL A 21 0.35 -3.52 -5.91
C VAL A 21 0.37 -2.59 -4.70
N LEU A 22 -0.63 -2.74 -3.83
CA LEU A 22 -0.75 -2.00 -2.57
C LEU A 22 -0.22 -2.90 -1.44
N VAL A 23 0.90 -2.50 -0.84
CA VAL A 23 1.55 -3.23 0.25
C VAL A 23 1.29 -2.51 1.56
N TYR A 24 0.47 -3.11 2.41
CA TYR A 24 0.27 -2.72 3.80
C TYR A 24 0.61 -3.92 4.68
N ALA A 25 1.81 -3.92 5.27
CA ALA A 25 2.33 -5.06 6.02
C ALA A 25 3.21 -4.56 7.18
N GLY A 26 3.27 -5.35 8.25
CA GLY A 26 4.13 -5.08 9.40
C GLY A 26 3.40 -4.89 10.74
N THR A 27 2.08 -4.65 10.74
CA THR A 27 1.34 -4.45 11.99
C THR A 27 1.52 -5.61 12.97
N ASN A 28 1.40 -6.86 12.50
CA ASN A 28 1.63 -8.03 13.37
C ASN A 28 3.10 -8.24 13.73
N ASP A 29 4.04 -7.82 12.87
CA ASP A 29 5.46 -7.91 13.20
C ASP A 29 5.79 -7.02 14.40
N MET A 30 5.10 -5.89 14.59
CA MET A 30 5.39 -4.96 15.69
C MET A 30 4.75 -5.38 17.02
N ASN A 31 3.94 -6.44 17.03
CA ASN A 31 3.18 -6.84 18.20
C ASN A 31 4.11 -7.34 19.33
N PRO A 32 3.89 -6.94 20.60
CA PRO A 32 4.71 -7.39 21.72
C PRO A 32 4.51 -8.89 22.03
N ASN A 33 3.39 -9.48 21.64
CA ASN A 33 3.15 -10.91 21.75
C ASN A 33 3.88 -11.67 20.64
N LEU A 34 4.90 -12.46 21.01
CA LEU A 34 5.70 -13.25 20.08
C LEU A 34 4.96 -14.44 19.45
N ASP A 35 3.81 -14.85 19.98
CA ASP A 35 2.92 -15.80 19.29
C ASP A 35 2.28 -15.19 18.04
N ILE A 36 2.17 -13.85 18.01
CA ILE A 36 1.69 -13.04 16.88
C ILE A 36 2.88 -12.62 15.99
N ALA A 37 3.92 -12.03 16.60
CA ALA A 37 5.16 -11.62 15.92
C ALA A 37 6.14 -12.80 15.79
N ARG A 38 5.73 -13.82 15.02
CA ARG A 38 6.42 -15.13 14.94
C ARG A 38 7.88 -15.07 14.47
N GLU A 39 8.24 -14.03 13.72
CA GLU A 39 9.61 -13.77 13.25
C GLU A 39 10.38 -12.78 14.15
N GLY A 40 9.87 -12.52 15.34
CA GLY A 40 10.35 -11.48 16.26
C GLY A 40 9.79 -10.09 15.92
N ASN A 41 9.81 -9.22 16.93
CA ASN A 41 9.24 -7.87 16.87
C ASN A 41 10.26 -6.73 16.75
N ASP A 42 11.50 -7.04 16.36
CA ASP A 42 12.50 -6.03 16.05
C ASP A 42 12.10 -5.21 14.80
N PRO A 43 11.92 -3.88 14.92
CA PRO A 43 11.48 -3.02 13.82
C PRO A 43 12.38 -3.08 12.59
N LYS A 44 13.70 -3.12 12.79
CA LYS A 44 14.67 -3.11 11.69
C LYS A 44 14.63 -4.43 10.92
N ALA A 45 14.62 -5.56 11.61
CA ALA A 45 14.53 -6.88 11.00
C ALA A 45 13.20 -7.07 10.25
N ALA A 46 12.09 -6.56 10.79
CA ALA A 46 10.81 -6.52 10.08
C ALA A 46 10.88 -5.67 8.81
N ALA A 47 11.54 -4.50 8.88
CA ALA A 47 11.72 -3.64 7.73
C ALA A 47 12.58 -4.30 6.64
N GLU A 48 13.63 -5.03 7.02
CA GLU A 48 14.42 -5.86 6.09
C GLU A 48 13.58 -6.98 5.43
N ARG A 49 12.65 -7.60 6.17
CA ARG A 49 11.68 -8.55 5.60
C ARG A 49 10.74 -7.87 4.59
N LEU A 50 10.30 -6.65 4.88
CA LEU A 50 9.47 -5.85 3.95
C LEU A 50 10.25 -5.56 2.66
N GLY A 51 11.52 -5.19 2.76
CA GLY A 51 12.39 -5.01 1.58
C GLY A 51 12.42 -6.24 0.68
N LYS A 52 12.56 -7.44 1.26
CA LYS A 52 12.54 -8.71 0.51
C LYS A 52 11.18 -9.00 -0.11
N LEU A 53 10.07 -8.65 0.55
CA LEU A 53 8.73 -8.76 -0.03
C LEU A 53 8.59 -7.84 -1.26
N ILE A 54 9.08 -6.59 -1.17
CA ILE A 54 9.06 -5.64 -2.28
C ILE A 54 9.88 -6.19 -3.46
N ASP A 55 11.07 -6.73 -3.20
CA ASP A 55 11.93 -7.30 -4.23
C ASP A 55 11.23 -8.49 -4.92
N GLN A 56 10.58 -9.37 -4.15
CA GLN A 56 9.78 -10.47 -4.70
C GLN A 56 8.65 -9.98 -5.62
N ILE A 57 7.96 -8.90 -5.25
CA ILE A 57 6.90 -8.29 -6.07
C ILE A 57 7.49 -7.76 -7.38
N ILE A 58 8.59 -7.00 -7.29
CA ILE A 58 9.27 -6.39 -8.44
C ILE A 58 9.80 -7.47 -9.41
N ASP A 59 10.34 -8.56 -8.88
CA ASP A 59 10.89 -9.65 -9.69
C ASP A 59 9.78 -10.40 -10.44
N CYS A 60 8.59 -10.54 -9.83
CA CYS A 60 7.45 -11.21 -10.47
C CYS A 60 6.69 -10.27 -11.43
N CYS A 61 6.59 -8.98 -11.10
CA CYS A 61 5.77 -7.98 -11.77
C CYS A 61 6.58 -6.71 -12.01
N SER A 62 7.60 -6.80 -12.85
CA SER A 62 8.54 -5.69 -13.10
C SER A 62 7.90 -4.47 -13.78
N ASP A 63 6.72 -4.65 -14.36
CA ASP A 63 5.88 -3.64 -14.98
C ASP A 63 4.87 -2.98 -14.02
N ALA A 64 4.72 -3.50 -12.80
CA ALA A 64 3.80 -2.97 -11.81
C ALA A 64 4.35 -1.74 -11.06
N VAL A 65 3.44 -0.90 -10.57
CA VAL A 65 3.74 0.12 -9.55
C VAL A 65 3.47 -0.46 -8.18
N VAL A 66 4.41 -0.32 -7.25
CA VAL A 66 4.28 -0.81 -5.87
C VAL A 66 4.16 0.38 -4.92
N LEU A 67 3.04 0.47 -4.20
CA LEU A 67 2.83 1.46 -3.15
C LEU A 67 3.01 0.76 -1.80
N VAL A 68 3.92 1.27 -0.98
CA VAL A 68 4.31 0.66 0.31
C VAL A 68 3.88 1.60 1.43
N ALA A 69 2.85 1.19 2.17
CA ALA A 69 2.31 1.98 3.25
C ALA A 69 3.17 1.92 4.51
N MET A 70 3.45 3.08 5.08
CA MET A 70 3.84 3.22 6.47
C MET A 70 2.63 2.87 7.33
N ILE A 71 2.63 1.72 8.00
CA ILE A 71 1.44 1.21 8.72
C ILE A 71 0.86 2.24 9.70
N THR A 72 -0.45 2.16 9.95
CA THR A 72 -1.13 3.05 10.88
C THR A 72 -0.72 2.78 12.31
N ASN A 73 -0.97 3.77 13.16
CA ASN A 73 -0.87 3.63 14.60
C ASN A 73 -1.93 2.66 15.16
N THR A 74 -1.60 2.01 16.28
CA THR A 74 -2.52 1.23 17.13
C THR A 74 -2.76 1.94 18.48
N LEU A 75 -3.69 1.45 19.30
CA LEU A 75 -3.93 1.96 20.65
C LEU A 75 -3.10 1.25 21.74
N ASP A 76 -2.25 0.28 21.37
CA ASP A 76 -1.38 -0.44 22.30
C ASP A 76 -0.01 0.26 22.36
N ASP A 77 0.28 0.92 23.49
CA ASP A 77 1.53 1.65 23.71
C ASP A 77 2.78 0.76 23.57
N GLY A 78 2.72 -0.50 24.02
CA GLY A 78 3.84 -1.43 23.90
C GLY A 78 4.10 -1.85 22.45
N GLN A 79 3.05 -1.95 21.65
CA GLN A 79 3.19 -2.13 20.20
C GLN A 79 3.70 -0.86 19.51
N GLN A 80 3.37 0.33 20.02
CA GLN A 80 3.79 1.61 19.46
C GLN A 80 5.30 1.85 19.55
N GLU A 81 5.94 1.37 20.62
CA GLU A 81 7.40 1.44 20.79
C GLU A 81 8.16 0.85 19.59
N ASN A 82 7.61 -0.20 18.97
CA ASN A 82 8.17 -0.82 17.77
C ASN A 82 7.62 -0.22 16.46
N THR A 83 6.35 0.20 16.47
CA THR A 83 5.65 0.72 15.29
C THR A 83 6.30 2.00 14.76
N VAL A 84 6.66 2.95 15.62
CA VAL A 84 7.24 4.23 15.20
C VAL A 84 8.61 4.06 14.52
N PRO A 85 9.58 3.31 15.07
CA PRO A 85 10.82 3.01 14.34
C PRO A 85 10.59 2.29 13.02
N TYR A 86 9.66 1.32 12.98
CA TYR A 86 9.34 0.58 11.75
C TYR A 86 8.82 1.49 10.64
N GLN A 87 7.88 2.38 10.95
CA GLN A 87 7.40 3.42 10.03
C GLN A 87 8.58 4.24 9.49
N GLY A 88 9.51 4.65 10.35
CA GLY A 88 10.69 5.44 9.98
C GLY A 88 11.66 4.75 9.01
N TYR A 89 11.72 3.42 8.97
CA TYR A 89 12.59 2.68 8.05
C TYR A 89 12.03 2.56 6.62
N ILE A 90 10.71 2.62 6.45
CA ILE A 90 10.03 2.36 5.17
C ILE A 90 10.47 3.34 4.06
N PRO A 91 10.55 4.67 4.29
CA PRO A 91 11.02 5.60 3.27
C PRO A 91 12.42 5.25 2.74
N GLY A 92 13.35 4.85 3.61
CA GLY A 92 14.70 4.45 3.21
C GLY A 92 14.73 3.17 2.36
N ILE A 93 13.92 2.18 2.74
CA ILE A 93 13.77 0.93 1.98
C ILE A 93 13.25 1.22 0.57
N VAL A 94 12.22 2.06 0.46
CA VAL A 94 11.65 2.43 -0.85
C VAL A 94 12.63 3.27 -1.65
N ALA A 95 13.26 4.28 -1.06
CA ALA A 95 14.20 5.17 -1.74
C ALA A 95 15.36 4.38 -2.37
N SER A 96 15.87 3.36 -1.70
CA SER A 96 16.93 2.50 -2.26
C SER A 96 16.51 1.79 -3.56
N ARG A 97 15.25 1.36 -3.67
CA ARG A 97 14.70 0.71 -4.89
C ARG A 97 14.34 1.72 -5.97
N GLN A 98 13.86 2.90 -5.59
CA GLN A 98 13.68 4.02 -6.53
C GLN A 98 15.01 4.43 -7.17
N ALA A 99 16.10 4.50 -6.40
CA ALA A 99 17.44 4.79 -6.91
C ALA A 99 17.94 3.75 -7.94
N MET A 100 17.37 2.54 -7.91
CA MET A 100 17.61 1.47 -8.90
C MET A 100 16.63 1.51 -10.08
N GLY A 101 15.83 2.57 -10.23
CA GLY A 101 14.85 2.75 -11.30
C GLY A 101 13.57 1.92 -11.14
N LYS A 102 13.29 1.37 -9.95
CA LYS A 102 12.06 0.61 -9.70
C LYS A 102 10.88 1.54 -9.42
N ARG A 103 9.69 1.15 -9.89
CA ARG A 103 8.42 1.89 -9.69
C ARG A 103 7.82 1.59 -8.31
N VAL A 104 8.49 2.07 -7.27
CA VAL A 104 8.06 1.88 -5.87
C VAL A 104 7.84 3.25 -5.23
N ILE A 105 6.80 3.41 -4.42
CA ILE A 105 6.45 4.66 -3.74
C ILE A 105 6.12 4.35 -2.28
N ALA A 106 6.68 5.10 -1.33
CA ALA A 106 6.29 5.04 0.07
C ALA A 106 5.07 5.93 0.27
N VAL A 107 4.06 5.44 0.96
CA VAL A 107 2.82 6.19 1.22
C VAL A 107 2.55 6.30 2.70
N ASP A 108 2.16 7.49 3.14
CA ASP A 108 2.06 7.81 4.56
C ASP A 108 0.65 7.55 5.10
N PHE A 109 0.51 6.44 5.85
CA PHE A 109 -0.71 6.13 6.61
C PHE A 109 -0.56 6.45 8.11
N THR A 110 0.56 7.05 8.55
CA THR A 110 0.80 7.32 9.98
C THR A 110 -0.16 8.35 10.57
N THR A 111 -0.78 9.17 9.71
CA THR A 111 -1.78 10.17 10.08
C THR A 111 -3.20 9.62 10.22
N PHE A 112 -3.41 8.32 9.95
CA PHE A 112 -4.74 7.70 10.05
C PHE A 112 -5.29 7.83 11.49
N PRO A 113 -6.54 8.32 11.67
CA PRO A 113 -7.10 8.58 12.98
C PRO A 113 -7.40 7.28 13.73
N THR A 114 -6.74 7.08 14.87
CA THR A 114 -6.92 5.87 15.71
C THR A 114 -8.32 5.77 16.31
N GLN A 115 -9.09 6.86 16.36
CA GLN A 115 -10.50 6.87 16.75
C GLN A 115 -11.38 6.06 15.80
N LEU A 116 -10.93 5.84 14.56
CA LEU A 116 -11.62 4.99 13.60
C LEU A 116 -11.26 3.50 13.73
N LEU A 117 -10.52 3.10 14.77
CA LEU A 117 -10.22 1.71 15.10
C LEU A 117 -11.26 1.15 16.07
N ARG A 118 -11.79 -0.04 15.78
CA ARG A 118 -12.84 -0.69 16.59
C ARG A 118 -12.29 -1.33 17.86
N ASP A 119 -11.15 -1.98 17.75
CA ASP A 119 -10.53 -2.80 18.80
C ASP A 119 -9.07 -2.38 19.05
N GLY A 120 -8.76 -1.12 18.70
CA GLY A 120 -7.44 -0.53 18.85
C GLY A 120 -6.42 -0.93 17.77
N ILE A 121 -6.81 -1.78 16.81
CA ILE A 121 -5.92 -2.20 15.71
C ILE A 121 -6.65 -2.34 14.36
N HIS A 122 -7.90 -2.80 14.34
CA HIS A 122 -8.67 -2.95 13.10
C HIS A 122 -9.57 -1.72 12.86
N PRO A 123 -9.58 -1.16 11.63
CA PRO A 123 -10.53 -0.11 11.27
C PRO A 123 -12.00 -0.54 11.43
N THR A 124 -12.84 0.43 11.78
CA THR A 124 -14.30 0.34 11.67
C THR A 124 -14.73 0.37 10.19
N ASN A 125 -16.02 0.17 9.90
CA ASN A 125 -16.53 0.34 8.52
C ASN A 125 -16.27 1.75 7.97
N GLU A 126 -16.39 2.78 8.81
CA GLU A 126 -16.04 4.15 8.45
C GLU A 126 -14.52 4.29 8.26
N GLY A 127 -13.73 3.70 9.16
CA GLY A 127 -12.28 3.64 9.03
C GLY A 127 -11.80 3.00 7.73
N TYR A 128 -12.45 1.93 7.27
CA TYR A 128 -12.14 1.30 5.98
C TYR A 128 -12.49 2.19 4.78
N ARG A 129 -13.52 3.04 4.87
CA ARG A 129 -13.81 4.04 3.82
C ARG A 129 -12.69 5.07 3.75
N HIS A 130 -12.26 5.62 4.88
CA HIS A 130 -11.10 6.53 4.94
C HIS A 130 -9.80 5.86 4.49
N PHE A 131 -9.61 4.58 4.79
CA PHE A 131 -8.49 3.81 4.24
C PHE A 131 -8.51 3.79 2.71
N GLY A 132 -9.69 3.63 2.12
CA GLY A 132 -9.90 3.73 0.67
C GLY A 132 -9.58 5.11 0.13
N ASP A 133 -10.00 6.17 0.83
CA ASP A 133 -9.69 7.57 0.46
C ASP A 133 -8.17 7.81 0.43
N TYR A 134 -7.43 7.35 1.45
CA TYR A 134 -5.97 7.42 1.49
C TYR A 134 -5.34 6.73 0.27
N TRP A 135 -5.74 5.48 0.00
CA TRP A 135 -5.23 4.76 -1.16
C TRP A 135 -5.52 5.48 -2.47
N TYR A 136 -6.74 5.99 -2.64
CA TYR A 136 -7.15 6.73 -3.82
C TYR A 136 -6.29 7.99 -4.01
N ASP A 137 -6.07 8.76 -2.95
CA ASP A 137 -5.24 9.97 -2.99
C ASP A 137 -3.80 9.64 -3.42
N PHE A 138 -3.21 8.57 -2.92
CA PHE A 138 -1.87 8.16 -3.36
C PHE A 138 -1.84 7.62 -4.79
N ILE A 139 -2.85 6.84 -5.19
CA ILE A 139 -2.94 6.28 -6.54
C ILE A 139 -3.05 7.40 -7.59
N THR A 140 -3.83 8.45 -7.31
CA THR A 140 -3.99 9.59 -8.24
C THR A 140 -2.72 10.45 -8.39
N GLN A 141 -1.72 10.26 -7.55
CA GLN A 141 -0.42 10.94 -7.61
C GLN A 141 0.67 10.12 -8.30
N ILE A 142 0.38 8.87 -8.68
CA ILE A 142 1.32 8.03 -9.44
C ILE A 142 1.58 8.71 -10.80
N PRO A 143 2.85 8.80 -11.27
CA PRO A 143 3.14 9.28 -12.62
C PRO A 143 2.34 8.49 -13.67
N SER A 144 1.65 9.20 -14.56
CA SER A 144 0.68 8.57 -15.47
C SER A 144 1.33 7.58 -16.44
N ASP A 145 2.62 7.75 -16.76
CA ASP A 145 3.41 6.85 -17.58
C ASP A 145 3.86 5.57 -16.85
N TRP A 146 3.74 5.51 -15.52
CA TRP A 146 4.09 4.33 -14.73
C TRP A 146 3.00 3.25 -14.76
N ILE A 147 1.73 3.63 -14.85
CA ILE A 147 0.60 2.68 -14.83
C ILE A 147 0.32 2.20 -16.25
N GLN A 148 0.54 0.91 -16.48
CA GLN A 148 0.26 0.24 -17.76
C GLN A 148 -1.02 -0.59 -17.68
N ARG A 149 -1.57 -1.02 -18.82
CA ARG A 149 -2.71 -1.96 -18.82
C ARG A 149 -2.29 -3.27 -18.13
N PRO A 150 -3.18 -3.92 -17.36
CA PRO A 150 -2.90 -5.26 -16.83
C PRO A 150 -2.56 -6.24 -17.95
N VAL A 151 -1.54 -7.08 -17.74
CA VAL A 151 -1.07 -8.08 -18.72
C VAL A 151 -1.38 -9.52 -18.31
N GLY A 152 -2.11 -9.71 -17.21
CA GLY A 152 -2.63 -11.02 -16.77
C GLY A 152 -3.59 -11.63 -17.79
N GLY A 153 -3.63 -12.96 -17.84
CA GLY A 153 -4.51 -13.68 -18.76
C GLY A 153 -5.98 -13.41 -18.46
N ASN A 154 -6.74 -12.95 -19.46
CA ASN A 154 -8.20 -12.95 -19.44
C ASN A 154 -8.70 -14.40 -19.39
N THR A 155 -8.79 -15.02 -18.22
CA THR A 155 -9.56 -16.26 -18.03
C THR A 155 -11.05 -15.94 -17.91
N GLY A 156 -11.56 -15.16 -18.85
CA GLY A 156 -12.94 -14.70 -18.90
C GLY A 156 -13.26 -14.17 -20.28
N GLY A 157 -13.56 -15.08 -21.22
CA GLY A 157 -14.17 -14.71 -22.48
C GLY A 157 -15.51 -14.04 -22.23
N SER A 158 -15.54 -12.71 -22.30
CA SER A 158 -16.72 -11.96 -22.72
C SER A 158 -16.21 -10.67 -23.35
N SER A 159 -16.62 -10.45 -24.59
CA SER A 159 -16.43 -9.18 -25.29
C SER A 159 -16.92 -8.05 -24.39
N VAL A 160 -15.99 -7.24 -23.86
CA VAL A 160 -16.36 -5.98 -23.22
C VAL A 160 -16.97 -5.12 -24.34
N ARG A 161 -18.30 -5.04 -24.37
CA ARG A 161 -18.98 -4.05 -25.20
C ARG A 161 -18.61 -2.68 -24.63
N GLU A 162 -17.90 -1.89 -25.43
CA GLU A 162 -17.79 -0.45 -25.22
C GLU A 162 -19.18 0.17 -25.30
N THR A 163 -19.82 0.35 -24.15
CA THR A 163 -20.83 1.38 -23.97
C THR A 163 -20.68 1.94 -22.56
N CYS A 164 -19.82 2.95 -22.41
CA CYS A 164 -19.95 3.86 -21.28
C CYS A 164 -21.01 4.89 -21.70
N SER A 165 -22.27 4.67 -21.31
CA SER A 165 -23.28 5.72 -21.40
C SER A 165 -22.96 6.77 -20.35
N THR A 166 -22.71 7.99 -20.79
CA THR A 166 -22.54 9.16 -19.93
C THR A 166 -23.89 9.55 -19.34
N GLU A 167 -24.31 8.92 -18.25
CA GLU A 167 -25.39 9.44 -17.42
C GLU A 167 -24.96 9.46 -15.93
N ASP A 168 -25.03 10.68 -15.40
CA ASP A 168 -24.86 11.14 -14.02
C ASP A 168 -23.54 10.86 -13.27
N VAL A 169 -22.54 11.66 -13.62
CA VAL A 169 -21.35 11.90 -12.78
C VAL A 169 -21.60 13.03 -11.78
N SER A 170 -22.59 12.86 -10.90
CA SER A 170 -22.92 13.85 -9.86
C SER A 170 -21.95 13.81 -8.65
N TRP A 171 -21.09 12.80 -8.57
CA TRP A 171 -20.11 12.63 -7.49
C TRP A 171 -18.71 13.24 -7.75
N LEU A 172 -18.42 13.66 -8.99
CA LEU A 172 -17.10 14.23 -9.40
C LEU A 172 -16.87 15.69 -8.98
N ARG A 173 -17.43 16.14 -7.86
CA ARG A 173 -17.15 17.48 -7.31
C ARG A 173 -16.17 17.41 -6.16
N ARG A 174 -14.90 17.15 -6.45
CA ARG A 174 -13.75 17.52 -5.61
C ARG A 174 -12.44 17.27 -6.35
N VAL A 175 -12.12 18.11 -7.33
CA VAL A 175 -10.72 18.35 -7.72
C VAL A 175 -10.54 19.83 -8.09
N VAL A 176 -9.39 20.37 -7.66
CA VAL A 176 -8.65 21.56 -8.09
C VAL A 176 -8.93 22.90 -7.37
N ARG A 177 -8.24 23.08 -6.23
CA ARG A 177 -7.46 24.29 -5.85
C ARG A 177 -6.34 23.76 -4.96
N ALA A 178 -5.05 24.01 -5.13
CA ALA A 178 -4.26 24.96 -5.90
C ALA A 178 -2.96 24.22 -6.28
N VAL A 179 -2.04 24.65 -7.14
CA VAL A 179 -1.31 25.91 -7.24
C VAL A 179 -0.52 25.76 -8.53
N PHE A 180 -0.67 26.67 -9.51
CA PHE A 180 0.44 27.22 -10.28
C PHE A 180 -0.04 28.51 -10.93
N GLY A 181 0.67 29.60 -10.60
CA GLY A 181 0.33 30.96 -10.98
C GLY A 181 0.48 31.21 -12.47
N LYS A 182 -0.33 32.16 -12.95
CA LYS A 182 -0.23 32.75 -14.29
C LYS A 182 1.11 33.44 -14.49
N ALA A 183 1.65 33.33 -15.70
CA ALA A 183 2.28 34.45 -16.40
C ALA A 183 2.11 34.23 -17.92
N CYS A 184 1.99 35.34 -18.64
CA CYS A 184 1.50 35.58 -20.01
C CYS A 184 1.80 34.55 -21.09
#